data_AF-A0A962UXW2-F1
#
_entry.id   AF-A0A962UXW2-F1
#
_cell.length_a   1.000
_cell.length_b   1.000
_cell.length_c   1.000
_cell.angle_alpha   90.00
_cell.angle_beta   90.00
_cell.angle_gamma   90.00
#
_symmetry.space_group_name_H-M   'P 1'
#
loop_
_entity.id
_entity.type
_entity.pdbx_description
1 polymer ?
#
loop_
_entity_poly.entity_id
_entity_poly.type
_entity_poly.pdbx_seq_one_letter_code
_entity_poly.pdbx_strand_id
1 'polypeptide(L)'
;MSETLIGVPVLAGSFVLALILGAIGNKTHFCTLGGVSDWVNMNDKGRLGAWFLAIAVAALGVAGLELMGLISLETTLPPYRSSNFSWLRYILGGLLFGIGMPLASGCASKTLIRIGGGNLKSLVVFVVIGLCAYLMTKTAFYGVVFHSWMQPLSLDLAA
;
A
#
# COMPACT_ATOMS: atom_id res chain seq x y z
N MET A 1 30.10 10.19 -2.82
CA MET A 1 29.92 11.15 -3.94
C MET A 1 29.10 10.57 -5.10
N SER A 2 29.16 9.26 -5.37
CA SER A 2 28.25 8.55 -6.30
C SER A 2 26.80 8.40 -5.78
N GLU A 3 26.61 8.33 -4.46
CA GLU A 3 25.28 8.16 -3.84
C GLU A 3 24.34 9.37 -4.04
N THR A 4 24.89 10.60 -4.09
CA THR A 4 24.10 11.83 -4.29
C THR A 4 23.69 12.05 -5.74
N LEU A 5 24.45 11.51 -6.71
CA LEU A 5 24.20 11.71 -8.15
C LEU A 5 23.00 10.88 -8.64
N ILE A 6 22.74 9.73 -7.99
CA ILE A 6 21.55 8.90 -8.21
C ILE A 6 20.38 9.39 -7.35
N GLY A 7 20.68 9.94 -6.16
CA GLY A 7 19.66 10.46 -5.25
C GLY A 7 18.80 11.57 -5.87
N VAL A 8 19.40 12.62 -6.41
CA VAL A 8 18.65 13.77 -6.96
C VAL A 8 17.65 13.37 -8.06
N PRO A 9 18.01 12.61 -9.11
CA PRO A 9 17.03 12.22 -10.14
C PRO A 9 15.96 11.27 -9.61
N VAL A 10 16.27 10.38 -8.67
CA VAL A 10 15.27 9.49 -8.06
C VAL A 10 14.29 10.27 -7.18
N LEU A 11 14.79 11.19 -6.36
CA LEU A 11 13.95 12.08 -5.55
C LEU A 11 13.07 12.97 -6.44
N ALA A 12 13.65 13.62 -7.46
CA ALA A 12 12.89 14.45 -8.40
C ALA A 12 11.84 13.65 -9.18
N GLY A 13 12.20 12.46 -9.69
CA GLY A 13 11.28 11.56 -10.38
C GLY A 13 10.13 11.12 -9.48
N SER A 14 10.43 10.71 -8.24
CA SER A 14 9.40 10.32 -7.27
C SER A 14 8.48 11.48 -6.87
N PHE A 15 9.01 12.70 -6.76
CA PHE A 15 8.23 13.89 -6.45
C PHE A 15 7.27 14.27 -7.58
N VAL A 16 7.73 14.23 -8.84
CA VAL A 16 6.88 14.47 -10.02
C VAL A 16 5.77 13.42 -10.11
N LEU A 17 6.10 12.14 -9.92
CA LEU A 17 5.11 11.06 -9.89
C LEU A 17 4.10 11.24 -8.75
N ALA A 18 4.56 11.63 -7.55
CA ALA A 18 3.69 11.90 -6.41
C ALA A 18 2.75 13.08 -6.67
N LEU A 19 3.21 14.15 -7.31
CA LEU A 19 2.36 15.29 -7.70
C LEU A 19 1.30 14.88 -8.71
N ILE A 20 1.67 14.13 -9.75
CA ILE A 20 0.74 13.65 -10.77
C ILE A 20 -0.32 12.74 -10.12
N LEU A 21 0.11 11.78 -9.29
CA LEU A 21 -0.79 10.86 -8.60
C LEU A 21 -1.70 11.59 -7.60
N GLY A 22 -1.17 12.60 -6.89
CA GLY A 22 -1.95 13.44 -5.98
C GLY A 22 -3.02 14.25 -6.71
N ALA A 23 -2.67 14.87 -7.84
CA ALA A 23 -3.60 15.64 -8.67
C ALA A 23 -4.72 14.77 -9.25
N ILE A 24 -4.36 13.61 -9.82
CA ILE A 24 -5.32 12.65 -10.34
C ILE A 24 -6.21 12.11 -9.22
N GLY A 25 -5.63 11.72 -8.09
CA GLY A 25 -6.36 11.19 -6.94
C GLY A 25 -7.34 12.21 -6.35
N ASN A 26 -6.99 13.50 -6.34
CA ASN A 26 -7.87 14.56 -5.88
C ASN A 26 -9.11 14.71 -6.79
N LYS A 27 -8.91 14.67 -8.11
CA LYS A 27 -10.00 14.82 -9.09
C LYS A 27 -10.91 13.59 -9.17
N THR A 28 -10.33 12.40 -9.08
CA THR A 28 -11.03 11.13 -9.36
C THR A 28 -11.61 10.47 -8.11
N HIS A 29 -11.30 10.99 -6.91
CA HIS A 29 -11.76 10.45 -5.63
C HIS A 29 -11.55 8.93 -5.49
N PHE A 30 -10.47 8.38 -6.05
CA PHE A 30 -10.13 6.96 -5.91
C PHE A 30 -9.85 6.59 -4.46
N CYS A 31 -10.62 5.66 -3.92
CA CYS A 31 -10.39 5.05 -2.61
C CYS A 31 -11.10 3.70 -2.62
N THR A 32 -10.37 2.65 -2.22
CA THR A 32 -10.86 1.27 -2.14
C THR A 32 -12.14 1.17 -1.33
N LEU A 33 -12.17 1.83 -0.16
CA LEU A 33 -13.35 1.92 0.69
C LEU A 33 -14.54 2.54 -0.05
N GLY A 34 -14.29 3.59 -0.85
CA GLY A 34 -15.32 4.27 -1.62
C GLY A 34 -15.87 3.43 -2.76
N GLY A 35 -15.06 2.57 -3.38
CA GLY A 35 -15.55 1.62 -4.38
C GLY A 35 -16.46 0.56 -3.76
N VAL A 36 -16.06 -0.01 -2.62
CA VAL A 36 -16.87 -1.01 -1.91
C VAL A 36 -18.17 -0.40 -1.39
N SER A 37 -18.12 0.81 -0.82
CA SER A 37 -19.33 1.49 -0.34
C SER A 37 -20.29 1.83 -1.47
N ASP A 38 -19.79 2.27 -2.61
CA ASP A 38 -20.64 2.69 -3.73
C ASP A 38 -21.32 1.49 -4.40
N TRP A 39 -20.67 0.32 -4.45
CA TRP A 39 -21.31 -0.89 -4.92
C TRP A 39 -22.39 -1.41 -3.96
N VAL A 40 -22.11 -1.41 -2.66
CA VAL A 40 -23.06 -1.92 -1.66
C VAL A 40 -24.24 -0.96 -1.47
N ASN A 41 -23.99 0.34 -1.42
CA ASN A 41 -25.00 1.33 -1.04
C ASN A 41 -25.65 2.05 -2.23
N MET A 42 -24.91 2.24 -3.33
CA MET A 42 -25.36 3.04 -4.49
C MET A 42 -25.44 2.20 -5.79
N ASN A 43 -25.11 0.90 -5.73
CA ASN A 43 -24.99 -0.03 -6.86
C ASN A 43 -24.05 0.43 -8.01
N ASP A 44 -23.23 1.45 -7.80
CA ASP A 44 -22.29 1.94 -8.79
C ASP A 44 -20.97 1.15 -8.72
N LYS A 45 -20.68 0.41 -9.78
CA LYS A 45 -19.47 -0.44 -9.91
C LYS A 45 -18.32 0.28 -10.60
N GLY A 46 -18.50 1.51 -11.09
CA GLY A 46 -17.52 2.23 -11.89
C GLY A 46 -16.19 2.42 -11.15
N ARG A 47 -16.25 2.82 -9.87
CA ARG A 47 -15.05 3.03 -9.04
C ARG A 47 -14.33 1.74 -8.67
N LEU A 48 -15.06 0.63 -8.48
CA LEU A 48 -14.48 -0.69 -8.25
C LEU A 48 -13.79 -1.23 -9.50
N GLY A 49 -14.43 -1.11 -10.67
CA GLY A 49 -13.85 -1.54 -11.94
C GLY A 49 -12.55 -0.80 -12.24
N ALA A 50 -12.51 0.50 -11.98
CA ALA A 50 -11.31 1.30 -12.17
C ALA A 50 -10.17 0.91 -11.20
N TRP A 51 -10.50 0.44 -9.98
CA TRP A 51 -9.50 -0.09 -9.05
C TRP A 51 -8.90 -1.42 -9.54
N PHE A 52 -9.71 -2.34 -10.05
CA PHE A 52 -9.20 -3.59 -10.64
C PHE A 52 -8.36 -3.34 -11.90
N LEU A 53 -8.75 -2.38 -12.74
CA LEU A 53 -7.97 -1.99 -13.92
C LEU A 53 -6.60 -1.43 -13.50
N ALA A 54 -6.56 -0.59 -12.46
CA ALA A 54 -5.30 -0.07 -11.92
C ALA A 54 -4.37 -1.19 -11.43
N ILE A 55 -4.91 -2.21 -10.74
CA ILE A 55 -4.14 -3.39 -10.32
C ILE A 55 -3.60 -4.16 -11.54
N ALA A 56 -4.45 -4.39 -12.55
CA ALA A 56 -4.05 -5.10 -13.76
C ALA A 56 -2.91 -4.38 -14.51
N VAL A 57 -3.03 -3.06 -14.70
CA VAL A 57 -1.99 -2.25 -15.34
C VAL A 57 -0.71 -2.22 -14.52
N ALA A 58 -0.80 -2.11 -13.20
CA ALA A 58 0.37 -2.14 -12.33
C ALA A 58 1.09 -3.50 -12.39
N ALA A 59 0.35 -4.61 -12.31
CA ALA A 59 0.90 -5.96 -12.36
C ALA A 59 1.57 -6.25 -13.73
N LEU A 60 0.90 -5.90 -14.83
CA LEU A 60 1.46 -6.05 -16.17
C LEU A 60 2.68 -5.15 -16.39
N GLY A 61 2.67 -3.93 -15.85
CA GLY A 61 3.82 -3.03 -15.91
C GLY A 61 5.05 -3.61 -15.23
N VAL A 62 4.90 -4.10 -13.99
CA VAL A 62 5.99 -4.73 -13.24
C VAL A 62 6.50 -6.00 -13.93
N ALA A 63 5.59 -6.86 -14.40
CA ALA A 63 5.95 -8.07 -15.13
C ALA A 63 6.68 -7.75 -16.46
N GLY A 64 6.26 -6.70 -17.17
CA GLY A 64 6.94 -6.25 -18.39
C GLY A 64 8.36 -5.73 -18.12
N LEU A 65 8.55 -4.97 -17.04
CA LEU A 65 9.86 -4.48 -16.61
C LEU A 65 10.80 -5.61 -16.19
N GLU A 66 10.28 -6.68 -15.58
CA GLU A 66 11.02 -7.89 -15.24
C GLU A 66 11.49 -8.63 -16.50
N LEU A 67 10.60 -8.82 -17.49
CA LEU A 67 10.94 -9.49 -18.76
C LEU A 67 12.01 -8.75 -19.56
N MET A 68 12.07 -7.42 -19.45
CA MET A 68 13.10 -6.61 -20.09
C MET A 68 14.44 -6.63 -19.34
N GLY A 69 14.51 -7.27 -18.16
CA GLY A 69 15.73 -7.36 -17.36
C GLY A 69 16.13 -6.05 -16.66
N LEU A 70 15.26 -5.04 -16.63
CA LEU A 70 15.54 -3.76 -15.97
C LEU A 70 15.40 -3.83 -14.44
N ILE A 71 14.64 -4.81 -13.92
CA ILE A 71 14.33 -4.95 -12.49
C ILE A 71 14.45 -6.42 -12.09
N SER A 72 15.17 -6.72 -11.02
CA SER A 72 15.18 -8.05 -10.40
C SER A 72 14.27 -8.08 -9.18
N LEU A 73 13.21 -8.90 -9.23
CA LEU A 73 12.24 -8.99 -8.13
C LEU A 73 12.80 -9.76 -6.92
N GLU A 74 13.85 -10.55 -7.11
CA GLU A 74 14.47 -11.36 -6.05
C GLU A 74 15.35 -10.54 -5.09
N THR A 75 15.93 -9.43 -5.55
CA THR A 75 16.81 -8.58 -4.72
C THR A 75 16.08 -7.44 -4.01
N THR A 76 14.75 -7.38 -4.14
CA THR A 76 13.93 -6.34 -3.53
C THR A 76 13.75 -6.57 -2.02
N LEU A 77 13.80 -5.47 -1.26
CA LEU A 77 13.42 -5.44 0.15
C LEU A 77 12.03 -4.81 0.27
N PRO A 78 10.97 -5.50 0.72
CA PRO A 78 10.84 -6.94 1.03
C PRO A 78 10.73 -7.82 -0.25
N PRO A 79 11.14 -9.10 -0.19
CA PRO A 79 11.18 -9.98 -1.36
C PRO A 79 9.76 -10.28 -1.86
N TYR A 80 9.45 -9.84 -3.08
CA TYR A 80 8.13 -10.09 -3.71
C TYR A 80 7.91 -11.57 -4.07
N ARG A 81 8.98 -12.37 -4.17
CA ARG A 81 8.96 -13.77 -4.60
C ARG A 81 9.48 -14.72 -3.49
N SER A 82 9.07 -14.51 -2.25
CA SER A 82 9.45 -15.40 -1.14
C SER A 82 8.68 -16.72 -1.18
N SER A 83 9.35 -17.86 -0.97
CA SER A 83 8.70 -19.19 -0.86
C SER A 83 7.82 -19.35 0.38
N ASN A 84 8.05 -18.52 1.39
CA ASN A 84 7.32 -18.56 2.65
C ASN A 84 5.99 -17.81 2.53
N PHE A 85 4.89 -18.55 2.42
CA PHE A 85 3.54 -18.00 2.39
C PHE A 85 2.90 -18.01 3.77
N SER A 86 2.99 -16.86 4.43
CA SER A 86 2.35 -16.62 5.72
C SER A 86 0.89 -16.20 5.54
N TRP A 87 0.02 -17.12 5.11
CA TRP A 87 -1.40 -16.87 4.82
C TRP A 87 -2.15 -16.16 5.95
N LEU A 88 -1.89 -16.56 7.20
CA LEU A 88 -2.52 -15.96 8.38
C LEU A 88 -2.23 -14.47 8.50
N ARG A 89 -1.02 -14.03 8.13
CA ARG A 89 -0.63 -12.62 8.17
C ARG A 89 -1.42 -11.79 7.16
N TYR A 90 -1.68 -12.34 5.98
CA TYR A 90 -2.46 -11.66 4.95
C TYR A 90 -3.94 -11.55 5.33
N ILE A 91 -4.53 -12.61 5.88
CA ILE A 91 -5.94 -12.60 6.30
C ILE A 91 -6.14 -11.67 7.49
N LEU A 92 -5.36 -11.84 8.56
CA LEU A 92 -5.49 -11.04 9.77
C LEU A 92 -5.19 -9.56 9.49
N GLY A 93 -4.11 -9.28 8.75
CA GLY A 93 -3.76 -7.92 8.36
C GLY A 93 -4.82 -7.28 7.45
N GLY A 94 -5.33 -8.02 6.46
CA GLY A 94 -6.38 -7.55 5.56
C GLY A 94 -7.69 -7.24 6.28
N LEU A 95 -8.08 -8.08 7.24
CA LEU A 95 -9.30 -7.90 8.04
C LEU A 95 -9.18 -6.70 8.98
N LEU A 96 -8.07 -6.58 9.73
CA LEU A 96 -7.81 -5.44 10.61
C LEU A 96 -7.75 -4.12 9.82
N PHE A 97 -7.07 -4.11 8.67
CA PHE A 97 -6.98 -2.93 7.82
C PHE A 97 -8.34 -2.58 7.19
N GLY A 98 -9.11 -3.59 6.77
CA GLY A 98 -10.46 -3.44 6.23
C GLY A 98 -11.44 -2.84 7.25
N ILE A 99 -11.43 -3.31 8.50
CA ILE A 99 -12.25 -2.74 9.59
C ILE A 99 -11.75 -1.33 9.99
N GLY A 100 -10.44 -1.12 9.95
CA GLY A 100 -9.82 0.17 10.27
C GLY A 100 -10.21 1.30 9.30
N MET A 101 -10.37 1.01 8.01
CA MET A 101 -10.69 2.03 7.00
C MET A 101 -12.01 2.79 7.25
N PRO A 102 -13.16 2.13 7.51
CA PRO A 102 -14.40 2.82 7.92
C PRO A 102 -14.23 3.61 9.21
N LEU A 103 -13.57 3.05 10.23
CA LEU A 103 -13.36 3.69 11.53
C LEU A 103 -12.51 4.96 11.42
N ALA A 104 -11.48 4.94 10.58
CA ALA A 104 -10.65 6.10 10.26
C ALA A 104 -11.32 7.09 9.29
N SER A 105 -12.54 6.79 8.81
CA SER A 105 -13.29 7.57 7.82
C SER A 105 -12.60 7.76 6.46
N GLY A 106 -11.77 6.79 6.04
CA GLY A 106 -11.13 6.82 4.72
C GLY A 106 -9.99 5.84 4.47
N CYS A 107 -9.49 5.86 3.24
CA CYS A 107 -8.28 5.16 2.81
C CYS A 107 -7.03 6.02 3.08
N ALA A 108 -5.87 5.38 3.32
CA ALA A 108 -4.60 6.07 3.55
C ALA A 108 -4.20 7.06 2.43
N SER A 109 -4.42 6.69 1.16
CA SER A 109 -4.17 7.57 0.02
C SER A 109 -5.09 8.80 0.02
N LYS A 110 -6.38 8.60 0.33
CA LYS A 110 -7.37 9.69 0.41
C LYS A 110 -7.13 10.60 1.61
N THR A 111 -6.64 10.08 2.74
CA THR A 111 -6.27 10.92 3.88
C THR A 111 -5.10 11.84 3.56
N LEU A 112 -4.08 11.38 2.82
CA LEU A 112 -2.98 12.24 2.36
C LEU A 112 -3.50 13.41 1.50
N ILE A 113 -4.38 13.13 0.55
CA ILE A 113 -4.95 14.16 -0.32
C ILE A 113 -5.79 15.15 0.49
N ARG A 114 -6.57 14.68 1.47
CA ARG A 114 -7.38 15.54 2.35
C ARG A 114 -6.53 16.44 3.26
N ILE A 115 -5.34 16.00 3.65
CA ILE A 115 -4.37 16.84 4.38
C ILE A 115 -3.93 18.00 3.49
N GLY A 116 -3.62 17.74 2.21
CA GLY A 116 -3.31 18.78 1.23
C GLY A 116 -4.44 19.80 1.03
N GLY A 117 -5.70 19.40 1.26
CA GLY A 117 -6.87 20.28 1.23
C GLY A 117 -7.20 21.00 2.56
N GLY A 118 -6.36 20.88 3.60
CA GLY A 118 -6.53 21.60 4.86
C GLY A 118 -7.38 20.89 5.93
N ASN A 119 -7.60 19.58 5.83
CA ASN A 119 -8.41 18.84 6.81
C ASN A 119 -7.60 18.40 8.04
N LEU A 120 -7.78 19.09 9.17
CA LEU A 120 -7.08 18.81 10.43
C LEU A 120 -7.36 17.40 11.00
N LYS A 121 -8.58 16.88 10.85
CA LYS A 121 -8.93 15.52 11.28
C LYS A 121 -8.08 14.47 10.53
N SER A 122 -7.87 14.67 9.23
CA SER A 122 -7.11 13.74 8.40
C SER A 122 -5.63 13.74 8.77
N LEU A 123 -5.10 14.87 9.25
CA LEU A 123 -3.72 14.99 9.73
C LEU A 123 -3.49 14.10 10.96
N VAL A 124 -4.37 14.16 11.96
CA VAL A 124 -4.26 13.33 13.16
C VAL A 124 -4.29 11.84 12.80
N VAL A 125 -5.25 11.44 11.96
CA VAL A 125 -5.37 10.04 11.51
C VAL A 125 -4.09 9.57 10.80
N PHE A 126 -3.53 10.40 9.93
CA PHE A 126 -2.31 10.05 9.19
C PHE A 126 -1.10 9.90 10.11
N VAL A 127 -0.94 10.78 11.11
CA VAL A 127 0.13 10.67 12.11
C VAL A 127 0.00 9.35 12.89
N VAL A 128 -1.21 8.98 13.32
CA VAL A 128 -1.43 7.71 14.05
C VAL A 128 -1.11 6.50 13.17
N ILE A 129 -1.57 6.49 11.91
CA ILE A 129 -1.25 5.41 10.96
C ILE A 129 0.28 5.33 10.74
N GLY A 130 0.94 6.47 10.56
CA GLY A 130 2.39 6.54 10.38
C GLY A 130 3.17 6.03 11.59
N LEU A 131 2.73 6.38 12.81
CA LEU A 131 3.34 5.90 14.05
C LEU A 131 3.17 4.38 14.20
N CYS A 132 1.95 3.86 13.96
CA CYS A 132 1.70 2.42 13.98
C CYS A 132 2.55 1.68 12.94
N ALA A 133 2.68 2.22 11.73
CA ALA A 133 3.53 1.65 10.68
C ALA A 133 5.01 1.67 11.08
N TYR A 134 5.49 2.74 11.70
CA TYR A 134 6.86 2.84 12.22
C TYR A 134 7.11 1.79 13.31
N LEU A 135 6.20 1.65 14.28
CA LEU A 135 6.28 0.64 15.35
C LEU A 135 6.29 -0.79 14.80
N MET A 136 5.51 -1.08 13.77
CA MET A 136 5.45 -2.40 13.14
C MET A 136 6.69 -2.75 12.31
N THR A 137 7.30 -1.76 11.65
CA THR A 137 8.39 -1.99 10.68
C THR A 137 9.79 -1.77 11.24
N LYS A 138 9.96 -0.83 12.17
CA LYS A 138 11.27 -0.44 12.72
C LYS A 138 11.50 -0.93 14.15
N THR A 139 10.45 -1.33 14.88
CA THR A 139 10.57 -1.81 16.26
C THR A 139 10.40 -3.32 16.34
N ALA A 140 10.98 -3.95 17.37
CA ALA A 140 10.85 -5.37 17.66
C ALA A 140 9.43 -5.81 18.07
N PHE A 141 8.45 -4.90 18.09
CA PHE A 141 7.07 -5.18 18.49
C PHE A 141 6.44 -6.31 17.67
N TYR A 142 6.67 -6.28 16.35
CA TYR A 142 6.22 -7.37 15.47
C TYR A 142 6.91 -8.71 15.82
N GLY A 143 8.19 -8.69 16.18
CA GLY A 143 8.92 -9.90 16.60
C GLY A 143 8.40 -10.50 17.91
N VAL A 144 8.04 -9.66 18.89
CA VAL A 144 7.67 -10.12 20.23
C VAL A 144 6.21 -10.57 20.30
N VAL A 145 5.30 -9.80 19.70
CA VAL A 145 3.84 -10.02 19.83
C VAL A 145 3.34 -10.94 18.72
N PHE A 146 3.90 -10.81 17.53
CA PHE A 146 3.31 -11.35 16.31
C PHE A 146 4.04 -12.60 15.79
N HIS A 147 5.33 -12.76 16.09
CA HIS A 147 6.10 -13.90 15.58
C HIS A 147 5.69 -15.24 16.20
N SER A 148 5.51 -15.31 17.52
CA SER A 148 5.33 -16.56 18.29
C SER A 148 4.16 -17.44 17.83
N TRP A 149 3.00 -16.84 17.57
CA TRP A 149 1.78 -17.50 17.08
C TRP A 149 1.59 -17.51 15.57
N MET A 150 2.31 -16.70 14.78
CA MET A 150 2.19 -16.71 13.30
C MET A 150 3.17 -17.64 12.60
N GLN A 151 4.34 -17.87 13.20
CA GLN A 151 5.39 -18.74 12.67
C GLN A 151 4.98 -20.22 12.48
N PRO A 152 4.12 -20.85 13.32
CA PRO A 152 3.70 -22.24 13.06
C PRO A 152 2.73 -22.40 11.88
N LEU A 153 2.20 -21.29 11.32
CA LEU A 153 1.21 -21.31 10.24
C LEU A 153 1.76 -20.81 8.90
N SER A 154 3.07 -20.56 8.77
CA SER A 154 3.68 -20.26 7.48
C SER A 154 3.83 -21.54 6.65
N LEU A 155 3.19 -21.58 5.49
CA LEU A 155 3.38 -22.65 4.53
C LEU A 155 4.63 -22.32 3.71
N ASP A 156 5.62 -23.21 3.70
CA ASP A 156 6.75 -23.10 2.79
C ASP A 156 6.38 -23.80 1.49
N LEU A 157 6.24 -23.03 0.40
CA LEU A 157 5.92 -23.58 -0.91
C LEU A 157 7.16 -24.05 -1.67
N ALA A 158 8.34 -24.05 -1.04
CA ALA A 158 9.56 -24.62 -1.60
C ALA A 158 9.77 -26.11 -1.26
N ALA A 159 8.89 -26.71 -0.45
CA ALA A 159 8.93 -28.13 -0.07
C ALA A 159 8.15 -29.03 -1.04
#